data_AF-A0A239LDZ4-F1
#
_entry.id   AF-A0A239LDZ4-F1
#
_cell.length_a   1.000
_cell.length_b   1.000
_cell.length_c   1.000
_cell.angle_alpha   90.00
_cell.angle_beta   90.00
_cell.angle_gamma   90.00
#
_symmetry.space_group_name_H-M   'P 1'
#
loop_
_entity.id
_entity.type
_entity.pdbx_description
1 polymer ?
#
loop_
_entity_poly.entity_id
_entity_poly.type
_entity_poly.pdbx_seq_one_letter_code
_entity_poly.pdbx_strand_id
1 'polypeptide(L)'
;MLYSQATTPAAQPQRLINRLSRHWAHKFQVEQEDGRSRIDFDGSGCLLKVVDAGLWVEAWAPAEEMDELEVVIVDHLQRNAVAGETLSFAWQRRS
;
A
#
# COMPACT_ATOMS: atom_id res chain seq x y z
N MET A 1 -14.17 -11.88 -0.28
CA MET A 1 -12.85 -11.25 -0.11
C MET A 1 -12.19 -11.23 -1.47
N LEU A 2 -11.81 -10.06 -1.97
CA LEU A 2 -10.98 -9.91 -3.16
C LEU A 2 -9.57 -9.54 -2.73
N TYR A 3 -8.61 -9.88 -3.59
CA TYR A 3 -7.24 -9.42 -3.49
C TYR A 3 -6.90 -8.62 -4.75
N SER A 4 -6.20 -7.51 -4.57
CA SER A 4 -5.71 -6.69 -5.67
C SER A 4 -4.24 -6.39 -5.45
N GLN A 5 -3.42 -6.52 -6.50
CA GLN A 5 -2.00 -6.24 -6.39
C GLN A 5 -1.51 -5.31 -7.50
N ALA A 6 -0.51 -4.50 -7.18
CA ALA A 6 0.15 -3.61 -8.14
C ALA A 6 1.63 -3.46 -7.76
N THR A 7 2.44 -3.11 -8.75
CA THR A 7 3.83 -2.65 -8.53
C THR A 7 3.96 -1.25 -9.11
N THR A 8 4.56 -0.34 -8.34
CA THR A 8 4.90 1.00 -8.81
C THR A 8 6.41 1.21 -8.68
N PRO A 9 7.06 1.82 -9.69
CA PRO A 9 8.36 2.44 -9.49
C PRO A 9 8.28 3.43 -8.34
N ALA A 10 9.27 3.38 -7.46
CA ALA A 10 9.42 4.32 -6.36
C ALA A 10 10.92 4.53 -6.11
N ALA A 11 11.36 5.78 -6.00
CA ALA A 11 12.75 6.14 -5.82
C ALA A 11 13.28 5.74 -4.43
N GLN A 12 12.41 5.74 -3.41
CA GLN A 12 12.78 5.40 -2.03
C GLN A 12 11.69 4.52 -1.36
N PRO A 13 11.50 3.27 -1.82
CA PRO A 13 10.37 2.44 -1.40
C PRO A 13 10.40 2.12 0.09
N GLN A 14 11.57 1.86 0.68
CA GLN A 14 11.69 1.65 2.12
C GLN A 14 11.27 2.88 2.94
N ARG A 15 11.68 4.08 2.50
CA ARG A 15 11.33 5.32 3.19
C ARG A 15 9.83 5.61 3.07
N LEU A 16 9.25 5.30 1.91
CA LEU A 16 7.81 5.40 1.67
C LEU A 16 7.03 4.47 2.61
N ILE A 17 7.42 3.19 2.70
CA ILE A 17 6.84 2.23 3.67
C ILE A 17 6.93 2.79 5.09
N ASN A 18 8.12 3.21 5.54
CA ASN A 18 8.31 3.69 6.91
C ASN A 18 7.44 4.92 7.22
N ARG A 19 7.27 5.83 6.26
CA ARG A 19 6.41 7.02 6.41
C ARG A 19 4.95 6.65 6.50
N LEU A 20 4.47 5.82 5.58
CA LEU A 20 3.08 5.40 5.56
C LEU A 20 2.72 4.59 6.80
N SER A 21 3.61 3.69 7.22
CA SER A 21 3.44 2.88 8.43
C SER A 21 3.27 3.75 9.67
N ARG A 22 4.12 4.77 9.85
CA ARG A 22 3.99 5.74 10.95
C ARG A 22 2.71 6.55 10.82
N HIS A 23 2.34 6.93 9.60
CA HIS A 23 1.11 7.66 9.35
C HIS A 23 -0.13 6.82 9.69
N TRP A 24 -0.15 5.51 9.54
CA TRP A 24 -1.32 4.69 9.86
C TRP A 24 -1.32 4.10 11.27
N ALA A 25 -0.15 3.95 11.91
CA ALA A 25 -0.03 3.41 13.26
C ALA A 25 -0.75 4.22 14.36
N HIS A 26 -1.23 5.43 14.07
CA HIS A 26 -2.07 6.19 15.00
C HIS A 26 -3.53 5.72 15.05
N LYS A 27 -4.00 4.98 14.03
CA LYS A 27 -5.40 4.54 13.88
C LYS A 27 -5.54 3.03 13.70
N PHE A 28 -4.52 2.38 13.14
CA PHE A 28 -4.59 0.99 12.69
C PHE A 28 -3.45 0.15 13.25
N GLN A 29 -3.65 -1.17 13.27
CA GLN A 29 -2.58 -2.11 13.55
C GLN A 29 -1.61 -2.13 12.37
N VAL A 30 -0.32 -1.93 12.65
CA VAL A 30 0.75 -1.91 11.66
C VAL A 30 1.87 -2.83 12.11
N GLU A 31 2.22 -3.79 11.28
CA GLU A 31 3.31 -4.75 11.51
C GLU A 31 4.40 -4.52 10.47
N GLN A 32 5.58 -4.10 10.90
CA GLN A 32 6.74 -3.87 10.05
C GLN A 32 7.82 -4.91 10.32
N GLU A 33 8.38 -5.46 9.24
CA GLU A 33 9.46 -6.44 9.30
C GLU A 33 10.25 -6.37 7.99
N ASP A 34 11.59 -6.38 7.99
CA ASP A 34 12.44 -6.58 6.81
C ASP A 34 11.98 -5.93 5.48
N GLY A 35 11.61 -4.65 5.52
CA GLY A 35 11.18 -3.91 4.32
C GLY A 35 9.79 -4.27 3.77
N ARG A 36 8.98 -4.93 4.60
CA ARG A 36 7.52 -5.05 4.42
C ARG A 36 6.77 -4.35 5.55
N SER A 37 5.55 -3.92 5.25
CA SER A 37 4.60 -3.45 6.24
C SER A 37 3.21 -3.97 5.92
N ARG A 38 2.60 -4.65 6.90
CA ARG A 38 1.20 -5.06 6.88
C ARG A 38 0.37 -4.05 7.67
N ILE A 39 -0.75 -3.62 7.11
CA ILE A 39 -1.70 -2.72 7.77
C ILE A 39 -3.10 -3.32 7.66
N ASP A 40 -3.75 -3.49 8.82
CA ASP A 40 -5.07 -4.09 8.92
C ASP A 40 -6.14 -3.01 9.24
N PHE A 41 -7.15 -2.91 8.38
CA PHE A 41 -8.29 -2.00 8.45
C PHE A 41 -9.57 -2.81 8.70
N ASP A 42 -9.76 -3.29 9.93
CA ASP A 42 -10.96 -4.03 10.41
C ASP A 42 -11.80 -4.75 9.33
N GLY A 43 -11.30 -5.89 8.82
CA GLY A 43 -11.92 -6.65 7.74
C GLY A 43 -11.35 -6.41 6.33
N SER A 44 -10.50 -5.39 6.17
CA SER A 44 -9.74 -5.09 4.97
C SER A 44 -8.28 -4.73 5.33
N GLY A 45 -7.43 -4.39 4.36
CA GLY A 45 -6.05 -4.03 4.65
C GLY A 45 -5.13 -4.05 3.44
N CYS A 46 -3.85 -3.78 3.69
CA CYS A 46 -2.83 -3.88 2.66
C CYS A 46 -1.45 -4.34 3.17
N LEU A 47 -0.67 -4.91 2.26
CA LEU A 47 0.71 -5.32 2.45
C LEU A 47 1.57 -4.54 1.47
N LEU A 48 2.57 -3.86 2.01
CA LEU A 48 3.60 -3.14 1.25
C LEU A 48 4.88 -3.95 1.32
N LYS A 49 5.60 -4.05 0.20
CA LYS A 49 6.90 -4.74 0.17
C LYS A 49 7.85 -4.05 -0.80
N VAL A 50 9.09 -3.84 -0.37
CA VAL A 50 10.17 -3.44 -1.29
C VAL A 50 10.48 -4.59 -2.24
N VAL A 51 10.51 -4.28 -3.54
CA VAL A 51 10.89 -5.19 -4.62
C VAL A 51 11.89 -4.49 -5.54
N ASP A 52 12.58 -5.25 -6.41
CA ASP A 52 13.59 -4.68 -7.32
C ASP A 52 13.03 -3.58 -8.22
N ALA A 53 11.76 -3.69 -8.60
CA ALA A 53 11.05 -2.71 -9.44
C ALA A 53 10.50 -1.49 -8.67
N GLY A 54 10.72 -1.40 -7.35
CA GLY A 54 10.23 -0.31 -6.49
C GLY A 54 9.39 -0.82 -5.32
N LEU A 55 8.10 -0.47 -5.33
CA LEU A 55 7.15 -0.85 -4.29
C LEU A 55 6.08 -1.79 -4.85
N TRP A 56 5.96 -2.97 -4.26
CA TRP A 56 4.83 -3.86 -4.46
C TRP A 56 3.77 -3.62 -3.38
N VAL A 57 2.52 -3.65 -3.79
CA VAL A 57 1.35 -3.44 -2.93
C VAL A 57 0.33 -4.52 -3.21
N GLU A 58 -0.22 -5.09 -2.14
CA GLU A 58 -1.38 -5.97 -2.18
C GLU A 58 -2.44 -5.44 -1.21
N ALA A 59 -3.68 -5.36 -1.67
CA ALA A 59 -4.84 -4.97 -0.89
C ALA A 59 -5.81 -6.16 -0.77
N TRP A 60 -6.50 -6.26 0.35
CA TRP A 60 -7.61 -7.19 0.56
C TRP A 60 -8.82 -6.46 1.14
N ALA A 61 -10.00 -6.76 0.61
CA ALA A 61 -11.27 -6.17 1.06
C ALA A 61 -12.47 -7.02 0.57
N PRO A 62 -13.68 -6.81 1.12
CA PRO A 62 -14.92 -7.14 0.43
C PRO A 62 -14.95 -6.60 -1.01
N ALA A 63 -15.71 -7.25 -1.90
CA ALA A 63 -15.67 -6.93 -3.32
C ALA A 63 -16.20 -5.53 -3.62
N GLU A 64 -17.23 -5.14 -2.88
CA GLU A 64 -17.90 -3.85 -2.88
C GLU A 64 -17.03 -2.70 -2.35
N GLU A 65 -15.98 -3.00 -1.57
CA GLU A 65 -15.09 -2.01 -0.93
C GLU A 65 -13.74 -1.88 -1.65
N MET A 66 -13.40 -2.82 -2.55
CA MET A 66 -12.07 -2.88 -3.18
C MET A 66 -11.74 -1.61 -3.98
N ASP A 67 -12.70 -1.06 -4.73
CA ASP A 67 -12.48 0.16 -5.51
C ASP A 67 -12.10 1.35 -4.61
N GLU A 68 -12.79 1.51 -3.48
CA GLU A 68 -12.52 2.58 -2.52
C GLU A 68 -11.17 2.37 -1.84
N LEU A 69 -10.86 1.15 -1.41
CA LEU A 69 -9.60 0.82 -0.75
C LEU A 69 -8.39 1.07 -1.67
N GLU A 70 -8.47 0.70 -2.95
CA GLU A 70 -7.42 0.97 -3.94
C GLU A 70 -7.14 2.48 -4.03
N VAL A 71 -8.18 3.33 -4.09
CA VAL A 71 -8.03 4.80 -4.13
C VAL A 71 -7.39 5.33 -2.85
N VAL A 72 -7.85 4.87 -1.68
CA VAL A 72 -7.31 5.27 -0.38
C VAL A 72 -5.82 4.95 -0.30
N ILE A 73 -5.41 3.74 -0.70
CA ILE A 73 -4.00 3.33 -0.68
C ILE A 73 -3.16 4.22 -1.60
N VAL A 74 -3.63 4.48 -2.82
CA VAL A 74 -2.92 5.31 -3.80
C VAL A 74 -2.75 6.75 -3.30
N ASP A 75 -3.81 7.38 -2.79
CA ASP A 75 -3.74 8.76 -2.28
C ASP A 75 -2.74 8.88 -1.12
N HIS A 76 -2.75 7.93 -0.18
CA HIS A 76 -1.82 7.98 0.94
C HIS A 76 -0.38 7.68 0.53
N LEU A 77 -0.16 6.74 -0.41
CA LEU A 77 1.18 6.50 -0.96
C LEU A 77 1.71 7.74 -1.68
N GLN A 78 0.89 8.37 -2.52
CA GLN A 78 1.26 9.55 -3.29
C GLN A 78 1.59 10.76 -2.39
N ARG A 79 0.85 10.96 -1.29
CA ARG A 79 1.15 12.02 -0.30
C ARG A 79 2.43 11.77 0.50
N ASN A 80 2.83 10.52 0.67
CA ASN A 80 4.03 10.13 1.43
C ASN A 80 5.28 9.96 0.56
N ALA A 81 5.11 9.95 -0.76
CA ALA A 81 6.17 9.84 -1.76
C ALA A 81 7.17 11.00 -1.69
N VAL A 82 8.25 10.91 -2.46
CA VAL A 82 9.21 12.01 -2.58
C VAL A 82 8.53 13.18 -3.31
N ALA A 83 8.87 14.42 -2.95
CA ALA A 83 8.28 15.59 -3.60
C ALA A 83 8.57 15.58 -5.11
N GLY A 84 7.53 15.74 -5.93
CA GLY A 84 7.62 15.70 -7.39
C GLY A 84 7.62 14.29 -8.01
N GLU A 85 7.58 13.23 -7.20
CA GLU A 85 7.41 11.85 -7.66
C GLU A 85 5.92 11.55 -7.92
N THR A 86 5.61 10.89 -9.03
CA THR A 86 4.26 10.40 -9.33
C THR A 86 4.27 8.88 -9.35
N LEU A 87 3.47 8.26 -8.49
CA LEU A 87 3.29 6.82 -8.43
C LEU A 87 2.16 6.39 -9.37
N SER A 88 2.30 5.23 -10.01
CA SER A 88 1.29 4.70 -10.93
C SER A 88 1.02 3.24 -10.62
N PHE A 89 -0.25 2.87 -10.57
CA PHE A 89 -0.70 1.56 -10.11
C PHE A 89 -1.56 0.91 -11.19
N ALA A 90 -1.04 -0.16 -11.79
CA ALA A 90 -1.81 -1.04 -12.66
C ALA A 90 -2.30 -2.23 -11.84
N TRP A 91 -3.47 -2.08 -11.21
CA TRP A 91 -4.05 -3.08 -10.33
C TRP A 91 -4.45 -4.35 -11.09
N GLN A 92 -4.16 -5.49 -10.47
CA GLN A 92 -4.59 -6.81 -10.92
C GLN A 92 -5.39 -7.48 -9.80
N ARG A 93 -6.71 -7.61 -10.02
CA ARG A 93 -7.63 -8.25 -9.08
C ARG A 93 -7.65 -9.76 -9.28
N ARG A 94 -7.75 -10.49 -8.18
CA ARG A 94 -7.96 -11.94 -8.14
C ARG A 94 -8.97 -12.31 -7.06
N SER A 95 -9.79 -13.31 -7.36
CA SER A 95 -10.77 -13.93 -6.46
C SER A 95 -10.18 -15.10 -5.71
#